data_AF-A0A7S2JIB1-F1
#
_entry.id   AF-A0A7S2JIB1-F1
#
_cell.length_a   1.000
_cell.length_b   1.000
_cell.length_c   1.000
_cell.angle_alpha   90.00
_cell.angle_beta   90.00
_cell.angle_gamma   90.00
#
_symmetry.space_group_name_H-M   'P 1'
#
loop_
_entity.id
_entity.type
_entity.pdbx_description
1 polymer ?
#
loop_
_entity_poly.entity_id
_entity_poly.type
_entity_poly.pdbx_seq_one_letter_code
_entity_poly.pdbx_strand_id
1 'polypeptide(L)'
;WEMTRRHSLFRDAAKKLAEASDWDEFRDTLQDEWPRIRGCSLRYHANIQKFADDNKWITFRDNGDNISKWKHGKKRLVIDTNAEDVDYTDQEYFEWSKDALVQILTDDENEEWERDLADNSSRAFLEEKDRWMAVYDILKSENVRTGNLHDLKKCTKEMADVANRDTLPEKNSFEALVLLRRAWTLIDVFDYYAGWYKQASRRTTFVSLLLGTLTVVCITLQQIVPAEWLPADWAGETGWEKDGLLFITLVNALLTGVTTFMDPGRKWFALRGASLRLVSEVWKFRTRTDTYSGGNLSVSVYGRAAADLQAEAAFKTMLQVVQKNVEGAGLKRTRFFALATSAADTLSRTQERLEEAELENETDDEDEEETYMSRGKSQMRDLLKKKSTVRNLIAAAAEGAHGARHIIQRATGKGDRHMAHPFLIRHGQFDKGTRTDAPHESEDNFHSPITADAYVRLRLVQLQAFYQGRIPSYARLNRVYQGFLVLVSVVGAVIASVVPQKAWAAVVASVAAFVAAWREFTCVEKKLDRYSTAATSLENILLRWQSMPERDKKMGSKVQELILGVEGLVASECSAWLSDAQTAAKKAAQEVQRQQDAAANSGKKNK
;
A
#
# COMPACT_ATOMS: atom_id res chain seq x y z
N TRP A 1 20.57 42.64 6.54
CA TRP A 1 21.77 42.06 7.16
C TRP A 1 22.43 41.03 6.26
N GLU A 2 21.76 39.93 5.89
CA GLU A 2 22.38 38.88 5.06
C GLU A 2 22.88 39.42 3.71
N MET A 3 22.05 40.20 3.01
CA MET A 3 22.44 40.93 1.79
C MET A 3 23.71 41.77 2.02
N THR A 4 23.70 42.68 2.99
CA THR A 4 24.86 43.52 3.35
C THR A 4 26.12 42.69 3.58
N ARG A 5 26.00 41.54 4.24
CA ARG A 5 27.12 40.63 4.49
C ARG A 5 27.63 39.97 3.21
N ARG A 6 26.75 39.57 2.30
CA ARG A 6 27.14 39.01 0.98
C ARG A 6 27.93 40.05 0.19
N HIS A 7 27.42 41.26 0.03
CA HIS A 7 28.10 42.35 -0.69
C HIS A 7 29.44 42.73 -0.06
N SER A 8 29.55 42.73 1.26
CA SER A 8 30.85 42.91 1.95
C SER A 8 31.85 41.81 1.57
N LEU A 9 31.43 40.54 1.61
CA LEU A 9 32.31 39.41 1.26
C LEU A 9 32.74 39.44 -0.20
N PHE A 10 31.88 39.94 -1.09
CA PHE A 10 32.21 40.15 -2.49
C PHE A 10 33.27 41.23 -2.65
N ARG A 11 33.10 42.39 -2.01
CA ARG A 11 34.09 43.49 -2.09
C ARG A 11 35.45 43.07 -1.53
N ASP A 12 35.44 42.29 -0.46
CA ASP A 12 36.68 41.70 0.08
C ASP A 12 37.34 40.75 -0.93
N ALA A 13 36.54 39.93 -1.63
CA ALA A 13 37.03 39.03 -2.68
C ALA A 13 37.55 39.77 -3.91
N ALA A 14 36.84 40.79 -4.39
CA ALA A 14 37.24 41.64 -5.51
C ALA A 14 38.54 42.40 -5.20
N LYS A 15 38.70 42.86 -3.95
CA LYS A 15 39.93 43.50 -3.50
C LYS A 15 41.13 42.54 -3.53
N LYS A 16 40.95 41.30 -3.06
CA LYS A 16 42.01 40.27 -3.13
C LYS A 16 42.39 39.92 -4.57
N LEU A 17 41.41 39.88 -5.47
CA LEU A 17 41.68 39.70 -6.89
C LEU A 17 42.52 40.83 -7.49
N ALA A 18 42.26 42.07 -7.10
CA ALA A 18 43.04 43.23 -7.54
C ALA A 18 44.48 43.23 -6.99
N GLU A 19 44.71 42.58 -5.85
CA GLU A 19 46.03 42.47 -5.19
C GLU A 19 46.93 41.38 -5.79
N ALA A 20 46.42 40.52 -6.69
CA ALA A 20 47.21 39.46 -7.32
C ALA A 20 48.34 40.01 -8.19
N SER A 21 49.53 39.43 -8.06
CA SER A 21 50.77 39.92 -8.68
C SER A 21 51.15 39.20 -9.98
N ASP A 22 50.69 37.97 -10.16
CA ASP A 22 50.90 37.15 -11.36
C ASP A 22 49.67 36.31 -11.75
N TRP A 23 49.74 35.66 -12.90
CA TRP A 23 48.64 34.84 -13.46
C TRP A 23 48.28 33.62 -12.60
N ASP A 24 49.25 32.99 -11.94
CA ASP A 24 49.01 31.82 -11.11
C ASP A 24 48.31 32.20 -9.80
N GLU A 25 48.79 33.26 -9.14
CA GLU A 25 48.16 33.84 -7.95
C GLU A 25 46.76 34.35 -8.28
N PHE A 26 46.56 34.99 -9.43
CA PHE A 26 45.25 35.47 -9.86
C PHE A 26 44.27 34.33 -10.12
N ARG A 27 44.69 33.24 -10.79
CA ARG A 27 43.89 32.02 -10.99
C ARG A 27 43.49 31.39 -9.66
N ASP A 28 44.46 31.21 -8.77
CA ASP A 28 44.25 30.51 -7.51
C ASP A 28 43.35 31.36 -6.58
N THR A 29 43.59 32.67 -6.52
CA THR A 29 42.74 33.62 -5.78
C THR A 29 41.31 33.65 -6.32
N LEU A 30 41.14 33.66 -7.65
CA LEU A 30 39.81 33.59 -8.26
C LEU A 30 39.10 32.28 -7.92
N GLN A 31 39.79 31.16 -7.97
CA GLN A 31 39.20 29.86 -7.65
C GLN A 31 38.76 29.78 -6.18
N ASP A 32 39.57 30.30 -5.27
CA ASP A 32 39.32 30.28 -3.83
C ASP A 32 38.22 31.27 -3.41
N GLU A 33 38.19 32.45 -4.02
CA GLU A 33 37.23 33.51 -3.70
C GLU A 33 35.95 33.45 -4.57
N TRP A 34 35.90 32.60 -5.61
CA TRP A 34 34.72 32.38 -6.45
C TRP A 34 33.43 32.10 -5.66
N PRO A 35 33.43 31.30 -4.57
CA PRO A 35 32.23 31.10 -3.76
C PRO A 35 31.69 32.39 -3.12
N ARG A 36 32.56 33.36 -2.81
CA ARG A 36 32.14 34.67 -2.27
C ARG A 36 31.61 35.56 -3.38
N ILE A 37 32.29 35.58 -4.52
CA ILE A 37 31.91 36.37 -5.71
C ILE A 37 30.54 35.93 -6.23
N ARG A 38 30.34 34.62 -6.45
CA ARG A 38 29.04 34.09 -6.89
C ARG A 38 27.93 34.24 -5.84
N GLY A 39 28.30 34.37 -4.56
CA GLY A 39 27.38 34.51 -3.44
C GLY A 39 26.56 35.80 -3.51
N CYS A 40 27.08 36.84 -4.16
CA CYS A 40 26.34 38.07 -4.44
C CYS A 40 25.30 37.96 -5.55
N SER A 41 25.04 36.74 -6.03
CA SER A 41 23.90 36.44 -6.90
C SER A 41 23.95 37.17 -8.22
N LEU A 42 25.01 36.94 -9.00
CA LEU A 42 25.09 37.15 -10.45
C LEU A 42 23.92 36.45 -11.17
N ARG A 43 22.68 36.93 -10.99
CA ARG A 43 21.46 36.23 -11.41
C ARG A 43 21.41 36.16 -12.93
N TYR A 44 22.02 37.15 -13.56
CA TYR A 44 22.20 37.24 -15.00
C TYR A 44 23.70 37.15 -15.26
N HIS A 45 24.23 35.94 -15.38
CA HIS A 45 25.62 35.69 -15.82
C HIS A 45 25.91 36.21 -17.24
N ALA A 46 25.09 37.08 -17.82
CA ALA A 46 25.16 37.54 -19.20
C ALA A 46 26.39 38.41 -19.45
N ASN A 47 26.69 39.36 -18.56
CA ASN A 47 27.83 40.26 -18.69
C ASN A 47 29.15 39.48 -18.55
N ILE A 48 29.22 38.62 -17.54
CA ILE A 48 30.37 37.73 -17.31
C ILE A 48 30.56 36.69 -18.43
N GLN A 49 29.47 36.12 -18.95
CA GLN A 49 29.54 35.19 -20.09
C GLN A 49 30.08 35.93 -21.32
N LYS A 50 29.54 37.11 -21.63
CA LYS A 50 29.99 37.93 -22.75
C LYS A 50 31.48 38.29 -22.62
N PHE A 51 31.89 38.70 -21.41
CA PHE A 51 33.30 38.98 -21.12
C PHE A 51 34.17 37.74 -21.31
N ALA A 52 33.71 36.56 -20.89
CA ALA A 52 34.45 35.33 -21.09
C ALA A 52 34.50 34.89 -22.56
N ASP A 53 33.46 35.17 -23.34
CA ASP A 53 33.43 34.88 -24.78
C ASP A 53 34.37 35.83 -25.56
N ASP A 54 34.52 37.08 -25.08
CA ASP A 54 35.39 38.10 -25.69
C ASP A 54 36.89 37.91 -25.34
N ASN A 55 37.22 37.10 -24.33
CA ASN A 55 38.59 36.96 -23.79
C ASN A 55 39.05 35.48 -23.77
N LYS A 56 40.07 35.12 -24.56
CA LYS A 56 40.55 33.72 -24.67
C LYS A 56 41.15 33.13 -23.40
N TRP A 57 41.71 33.95 -22.51
CA TRP A 57 42.39 33.50 -21.28
C TRP A 57 41.43 33.04 -20.18
N ILE A 58 40.12 33.19 -20.38
CA ILE A 58 39.11 32.93 -19.36
C ILE A 58 37.92 32.18 -19.97
N THR A 59 37.40 31.20 -19.24
CA THR A 59 36.27 30.40 -19.71
C THR A 59 35.20 30.34 -18.66
N PHE A 60 33.93 30.48 -19.07
CA PHE A 60 32.79 30.31 -18.18
C PHE A 60 32.24 28.89 -18.29
N ARG A 61 32.65 28.02 -17.35
CA ARG A 61 32.37 26.59 -17.41
C ARG A 61 31.11 26.21 -16.64
N ASP A 62 30.23 25.44 -17.27
CA ASP A 62 29.11 24.78 -16.61
C ASP A 62 29.58 23.43 -16.02
N ASN A 63 29.38 23.24 -14.72
CA ASN A 63 29.74 22.03 -13.97
C ASN A 63 28.69 20.91 -14.10
N GLY A 64 27.55 21.18 -14.77
CA GLY A 64 26.46 20.24 -14.99
C GLY A 64 25.69 19.87 -13.72
N ASP A 65 24.88 18.80 -13.79
CA ASP A 65 24.02 18.34 -12.68
C ASP A 65 24.74 17.50 -11.62
N ASN A 66 26.08 17.47 -11.66
CA ASN A 66 26.85 16.69 -10.69
C ASN A 66 26.97 17.43 -9.35
N ILE A 67 26.11 17.06 -8.39
CA ILE A 67 26.01 17.63 -7.04
C ILE A 67 27.39 17.68 -6.32
N SER A 68 28.28 16.73 -6.58
CA SER A 68 29.62 16.73 -5.95
C SER A 68 30.50 17.93 -6.36
N LYS A 69 30.24 18.49 -7.55
CA LYS A 69 30.97 19.65 -8.10
C LYS A 69 30.34 21.00 -7.72
N TRP A 70 29.16 20.99 -7.10
CA TRP A 70 28.41 22.21 -6.75
C TRP A 70 29.02 23.01 -5.59
N LYS A 71 30.11 22.52 -4.96
CA LYS A 71 30.92 23.33 -4.03
C LYS A 71 31.34 24.67 -4.67
N HIS A 72 31.61 24.67 -5.97
CA HIS A 72 31.97 25.87 -6.75
C HIS A 72 30.78 26.48 -7.53
N GLY A 73 29.56 26.00 -7.32
CA GLY A 73 28.36 26.43 -8.05
C GLY A 73 28.15 25.68 -9.38
N LYS A 74 26.97 25.89 -10.00
CA LYS A 74 26.61 25.30 -11.30
C LYS A 74 27.49 25.86 -12.42
N LYS A 75 27.81 27.15 -12.38
CA LYS A 75 28.76 27.79 -13.32
C LYS A 75 29.94 28.38 -12.55
N ARG A 76 31.12 28.35 -13.17
CA ARG A 76 32.33 28.98 -12.63
C ARG A 76 33.20 29.60 -13.71
N LEU A 77 33.84 30.71 -13.37
CA LEU A 77 34.98 31.21 -14.14
C LEU A 77 36.18 30.29 -13.92
N VAL A 78 36.92 30.03 -15.00
CA VAL A 78 38.21 29.34 -14.96
C VAL A 78 39.18 30.10 -15.85
N ILE A 79 40.29 30.56 -15.29
CA ILE A 79 41.41 31.10 -16.07
C ILE A 79 42.13 29.93 -16.72
N ASP A 80 42.25 29.94 -18.04
CA ASP A 80 42.94 28.91 -18.81
C ASP A 80 44.36 29.33 -19.11
N THR A 81 45.30 28.98 -18.24
CA THR A 81 46.73 29.30 -18.40
C THR A 81 47.39 28.62 -19.60
N ASN A 82 46.66 27.80 -20.36
CA ASN A 82 47.17 27.13 -21.56
C ASN A 82 46.49 27.65 -22.85
N ALA A 83 45.73 28.75 -22.78
CA ALA A 83 45.07 29.28 -23.97
C ALA A 83 46.11 29.66 -25.05
N GLU A 84 45.90 29.17 -26.26
CA GLU A 84 46.69 29.54 -27.44
C GLU A 84 46.50 31.04 -27.74
N ASP A 85 47.57 31.71 -28.17
CA ASP A 85 47.61 33.15 -28.49
C ASP A 85 47.60 34.12 -27.30
N VAL A 86 47.84 33.65 -26.07
CA VAL A 86 47.97 34.52 -24.90
C VAL A 86 49.43 34.53 -24.42
N ASP A 87 50.04 35.71 -24.37
CA ASP A 87 51.38 35.89 -23.80
C ASP A 87 51.28 36.10 -22.29
N TYR A 88 51.39 35.00 -21.54
CA TYR A 88 51.40 35.04 -20.06
C TYR A 88 52.65 35.68 -19.47
N THR A 89 53.66 36.01 -20.28
CA THR A 89 54.87 36.72 -19.83
C THR A 89 54.74 38.25 -19.92
N ASP A 90 53.70 38.73 -20.60
CA ASP A 90 53.41 40.16 -20.71
C ASP A 90 52.68 40.67 -19.46
N GLN A 91 53.41 41.42 -18.62
CA GLN A 91 52.87 42.04 -17.40
C GLN A 91 51.81 43.10 -17.70
N GLU A 92 51.93 43.83 -18.82
CA GLU A 92 50.94 44.85 -19.19
C GLU A 92 49.61 44.20 -19.56
N TYR A 93 49.66 43.07 -20.27
CA TYR A 93 48.49 42.26 -20.58
C TYR A 93 47.85 41.65 -19.33
N PHE A 94 48.66 41.20 -18.36
CA PHE A 94 48.17 40.71 -17.06
C PHE A 94 47.41 41.80 -16.29
N GLU A 95 48.03 42.98 -16.09
CA GLU A 95 47.41 44.08 -15.35
C GLU A 95 46.11 44.53 -16.01
N TRP A 96 46.10 44.66 -17.35
CA TRP A 96 44.88 44.98 -18.10
C TRP A 96 43.78 43.93 -17.89
N SER A 97 44.11 42.65 -17.98
CA SER A 97 43.16 41.53 -17.83
C SER A 97 42.57 41.45 -16.43
N LYS A 98 43.42 41.66 -15.42
CA LYS A 98 43.04 41.71 -14.00
C LYS A 98 42.07 42.87 -13.74
N ASP A 99 42.43 44.08 -14.18
CA ASP A 99 41.61 45.27 -13.98
C ASP A 99 40.27 45.17 -14.72
N ALA A 100 40.27 44.65 -15.95
CA ALA A 100 39.05 44.45 -16.73
C ALA A 100 38.08 43.47 -16.05
N LEU A 101 38.58 42.36 -15.49
CA LEU A 101 37.75 41.40 -14.77
C LEU A 101 37.23 41.96 -13.44
N VAL A 102 38.08 42.64 -12.66
CA VAL A 102 37.64 43.26 -11.39
C VAL A 102 36.60 44.34 -11.65
N GLN A 103 36.77 45.12 -12.72
CA GLN A 103 35.82 46.16 -13.10
C GLN A 103 34.45 45.58 -13.45
N ILE A 104 34.36 44.59 -14.35
CA ILE A 104 33.07 44.02 -14.75
C ILE A 104 32.36 43.36 -13.56
N LEU A 105 33.11 42.69 -12.68
CA LEU A 105 32.56 42.13 -11.45
C LEU A 105 31.99 43.23 -10.53
N THR A 106 32.71 44.33 -10.38
CA THR A 106 32.29 45.46 -9.52
C THR A 106 31.08 46.20 -10.09
N ASP A 107 31.03 46.39 -11.41
CA ASP A 107 29.89 47.01 -12.10
C ASP A 107 28.63 46.15 -11.95
N ASP A 108 28.73 44.84 -12.16
CA ASP A 108 27.63 43.89 -11.93
C ASP A 108 27.16 43.92 -10.45
N GLU A 109 28.08 43.99 -9.48
CA GLU A 109 27.72 44.08 -8.05
C GLU A 109 26.97 45.36 -7.71
N ASN A 110 27.37 46.50 -8.28
CA ASN A 110 26.72 47.78 -8.03
C ASN A 110 25.29 47.79 -8.59
N GLU A 111 25.10 47.28 -9.80
CA GLU A 111 23.74 47.15 -10.38
C GLU A 111 22.84 46.24 -9.53
N GLU A 112 23.37 45.11 -9.06
CA GLU A 112 22.61 44.18 -8.22
C GLU A 112 22.33 44.77 -6.84
N TRP A 113 23.30 45.48 -6.24
CA TRP A 113 23.12 46.19 -4.98
C TRP A 113 21.99 47.21 -5.06
N GLU A 114 21.92 47.99 -6.13
CA GLU A 114 20.85 48.98 -6.35
C GLU A 114 19.48 48.31 -6.51
N ARG A 115 19.39 47.21 -7.27
CA ARG A 115 18.15 46.44 -7.41
C ARG A 115 17.71 45.82 -6.10
N ASP A 116 18.62 45.16 -5.39
CA ASP A 116 18.31 44.54 -4.10
C ASP A 116 17.94 45.61 -3.05
N LEU A 117 18.46 46.84 -3.14
CA LEU A 117 18.03 47.96 -2.29
C LEU A 117 16.60 48.41 -2.61
N ALA A 118 16.26 48.47 -3.90
CA ALA A 118 14.91 48.82 -4.35
C ALA A 118 13.88 47.77 -3.87
N ASP A 119 14.21 46.49 -4.03
CA ASP A 119 13.37 45.35 -3.65
C ASP A 119 13.23 45.19 -2.11
N ASN A 120 14.25 45.56 -1.33
CA ASN A 120 14.23 45.45 0.14
C ASN A 120 13.64 46.68 0.85
N SER A 121 13.08 47.64 0.11
CA SER A 121 12.35 48.72 0.75
C SER A 121 11.08 48.15 1.41
N SER A 122 10.78 48.61 2.62
CA SER A 122 9.51 48.26 3.31
C SER A 122 8.29 48.62 2.45
N ARG A 123 8.44 49.58 1.54
CA ARG A 123 7.44 49.96 0.54
C ARG A 123 7.26 48.87 -0.54
N ALA A 124 8.34 48.36 -1.13
CA ALA A 124 8.28 47.25 -2.09
C ALA A 124 7.66 45.98 -1.47
N PHE A 125 8.01 45.67 -0.22
CA PHE A 125 7.38 44.56 0.51
C PHE A 125 5.87 44.77 0.72
N LEU A 126 5.43 46.00 0.99
CA LEU A 126 4.00 46.33 1.13
C LEU A 126 3.25 46.34 -0.21
N GLU A 127 3.95 46.62 -1.31
CA GLU A 127 3.40 46.58 -2.67
C GLU A 127 3.24 45.14 -3.17
N GLU A 128 4.10 44.21 -2.74
CA GLU A 128 3.94 42.76 -2.96
C GLU A 128 2.85 42.15 -2.07
N LYS A 129 1.60 42.39 -2.46
CA LYS A 129 0.39 41.93 -1.77
C LYS A 129 0.44 40.46 -1.32
N ASP A 130 0.99 39.57 -2.14
CA ASP A 130 1.03 38.13 -1.85
C ASP A 130 1.96 37.81 -0.66
N ARG A 131 3.11 38.49 -0.55
CA ARG A 131 4.03 38.28 0.59
C ARG A 131 3.42 38.81 1.89
N TRP A 132 2.79 39.96 1.84
CA TRP A 132 2.10 40.52 3.00
C TRP A 132 0.92 39.65 3.44
N MET A 133 0.10 39.16 2.50
CA MET A 133 -1.01 38.24 2.79
C MET A 133 -0.50 36.96 3.46
N ALA A 134 0.61 36.39 2.99
CA ALA A 134 1.22 35.21 3.59
C ALA A 134 1.67 35.46 5.04
N VAL A 135 2.31 36.60 5.33
CA VAL A 135 2.71 36.96 6.69
C VAL A 135 1.49 37.22 7.58
N TYR A 136 0.48 37.91 7.06
CA TYR A 136 -0.77 38.15 7.77
C TYR A 136 -1.48 36.84 8.12
N ASP A 137 -1.58 35.91 7.18
CA ASP A 137 -2.17 34.58 7.38
C ASP A 137 -1.39 33.77 8.42
N ILE A 138 -0.04 33.84 8.40
CA ILE A 138 0.79 33.21 9.42
C ILE A 138 0.47 33.82 10.79
N LEU A 139 0.49 35.14 10.93
CA LEU A 139 0.27 35.82 12.22
C LEU A 139 -1.16 35.64 12.76
N LYS A 140 -2.15 35.51 11.88
CA LYS A 140 -3.56 35.30 12.23
C LYS A 140 -3.90 33.84 12.50
N SER A 141 -3.01 32.91 12.14
CA SER A 141 -3.20 31.48 12.38
C SER A 141 -3.43 31.22 13.87
N GLU A 142 -4.44 30.41 14.21
CA GLU A 142 -4.73 29.99 15.58
C GLU A 142 -3.60 29.17 16.23
N ASN A 143 -2.60 28.78 15.43
CA ASN A 143 -1.41 28.06 15.87
C ASN A 143 -0.24 28.99 16.20
N VAL A 144 -0.31 30.28 15.84
CA VAL A 144 0.67 31.27 16.28
C VAL A 144 0.30 31.74 17.68
N ARG A 145 1.19 31.45 18.64
CA ARG A 145 1.07 31.87 20.04
C ARG A 145 2.11 32.95 20.31
N THR A 146 1.73 33.97 21.06
CA THR A 146 2.62 35.04 21.48
C THR A 146 3.06 34.80 22.93
N GLY A 147 4.35 34.60 23.15
CA GLY A 147 4.93 34.43 24.47
C GLY A 147 5.70 35.67 24.93
N ASN A 148 5.56 36.07 26.20
CA ASN A 148 6.43 37.08 26.80
C ASN A 148 7.73 36.42 27.27
N LEU A 149 8.89 36.91 26.82
CA LEU A 149 10.21 36.42 27.22
C LEU A 149 10.45 36.46 28.74
N HIS A 150 9.76 37.34 29.46
CA HIS A 150 9.85 37.43 30.92
C HIS A 150 9.04 36.34 31.66
N ASP A 151 8.11 35.65 30.98
CA ASP A 151 7.31 34.56 31.55
C ASP A 151 7.63 33.22 30.87
N LEU A 152 8.84 32.72 31.17
CA LEU A 152 9.33 31.45 30.63
C LEU A 152 8.42 30.26 31.00
N LYS A 153 7.74 30.30 32.15
CA LYS A 153 6.83 29.23 32.58
C LYS A 153 5.61 29.16 31.69
N LYS A 154 4.98 30.31 31.40
CA LYS A 154 3.86 30.39 30.45
C LYS A 154 4.29 29.99 29.04
N CYS A 155 5.43 30.48 28.56
CA CYS A 155 5.97 30.10 27.25
C CYS A 155 6.23 28.58 27.16
N THR A 156 6.78 27.97 28.22
CA THR A 156 7.00 26.51 28.26
C THR A 156 5.68 25.76 28.23
N LYS A 157 4.67 26.23 28.98
CA LYS A 157 3.32 25.63 28.97
C LYS A 157 2.66 25.76 27.60
N GLU A 158 2.71 26.94 26.97
CA GLU A 158 2.15 27.17 25.64
C GLU A 158 2.89 26.37 24.56
N MET A 159 4.22 26.29 24.62
CA MET A 159 5.00 25.40 23.75
C MET A 159 4.64 23.94 23.97
N ALA A 160 4.43 23.52 25.22
CA ALA A 160 3.96 22.17 25.53
C ALA A 160 2.54 21.93 25.00
N ASP A 161 1.63 22.89 25.10
CA ASP A 161 0.25 22.80 24.59
C ASP A 161 0.22 22.78 23.05
N VAL A 162 1.09 23.54 22.38
CA VAL A 162 1.26 23.51 20.93
C VAL A 162 1.88 22.19 20.47
N ALA A 163 2.89 21.68 21.19
CA ALA A 163 3.47 20.36 20.92
C ALA A 163 2.51 19.20 21.25
N ASN A 164 1.59 19.41 22.19
CA ASN A 164 0.58 18.43 22.62
C ASN A 164 -0.70 18.47 21.77
N ARG A 165 -0.82 19.40 20.80
CA ARG A 165 -2.00 19.45 19.91
C ARG A 165 -1.92 18.27 18.95
N ASP A 166 -2.89 17.38 19.09
CA ASP A 166 -3.04 16.23 18.21
C ASP A 166 -3.09 16.70 16.75
N THR A 167 -2.27 16.11 15.89
CA THR A 167 -2.14 16.54 14.47
C THR A 167 -3.31 16.06 13.61
N LEU A 168 -4.29 15.39 14.21
CA LEU A 168 -5.44 14.84 13.54
C LEU A 168 -6.42 15.96 13.12
N PRO A 169 -7.02 15.87 11.92
CA PRO A 169 -8.09 16.77 11.54
C PRO A 169 -9.33 16.50 12.41
N GLU A 170 -10.10 17.54 12.73
CA GLU A 170 -11.33 17.39 13.50
C GLU A 170 -12.38 16.54 12.75
N LYS A 171 -12.39 16.66 11.42
CA LYS A 171 -13.32 15.97 10.53
C LYS A 171 -12.60 15.55 9.25
N ASN A 172 -12.94 14.37 8.74
CA ASN A 172 -12.48 13.93 7.43
C ASN A 172 -13.18 14.70 6.31
N SER A 173 -12.45 14.93 5.21
CA SER A 173 -13.02 15.49 3.98
C SER A 173 -14.10 14.55 3.42
N PHE A 174 -14.95 15.07 2.53
CA PHE A 174 -15.95 14.25 1.85
C PHE A 174 -15.31 13.12 1.03
N GLU A 175 -14.19 13.41 0.35
CA GLU A 175 -13.44 12.42 -0.42
C GLU A 175 -12.88 11.32 0.48
N ALA A 176 -12.26 11.68 1.60
CA ALA A 176 -11.79 10.73 2.61
C ALA A 176 -12.92 9.81 3.13
N LEU A 177 -14.11 10.36 3.38
CA LEU A 177 -15.28 9.58 3.82
C LEU A 177 -15.76 8.59 2.75
N VAL A 178 -15.76 9.00 1.47
CA VAL A 178 -16.10 8.12 0.34
C VAL A 178 -15.06 7.00 0.19
N LEU A 179 -13.78 7.31 0.32
CA LEU A 179 -12.70 6.33 0.27
C LEU A 179 -12.78 5.34 1.44
N LEU A 180 -13.04 5.82 2.66
CA LEU A 180 -13.23 4.96 3.83
C LEU A 180 -14.44 4.04 3.68
N ARG A 181 -15.57 4.56 3.19
CA ARG A 181 -16.75 3.74 2.87
C ARG A 181 -16.41 2.64 1.88
N ARG A 182 -15.71 2.98 0.78
CA ARG A 182 -15.27 2.01 -0.22
C ARG A 182 -14.37 0.94 0.40
N ALA A 183 -13.42 1.35 1.25
CA ALA A 183 -12.50 0.43 1.92
C ALA A 183 -13.26 -0.59 2.80
N TRP A 184 -14.20 -0.13 3.63
CA TRP A 184 -15.03 -1.02 4.45
C TRP A 184 -15.93 -1.93 3.64
N THR A 185 -16.48 -1.45 2.53
CA THR A 185 -17.26 -2.29 1.60
C THR A 185 -16.39 -3.39 1.01
N LEU A 186 -15.18 -3.06 0.58
CA LEU A 186 -14.22 -4.05 0.06
C LEU A 186 -13.81 -5.07 1.13
N ILE A 187 -13.55 -4.62 2.36
CA ILE A 187 -13.22 -5.49 3.50
C ILE A 187 -14.34 -6.49 3.74
N ASP A 188 -15.58 -6.02 3.83
CA ASP A 188 -16.74 -6.88 4.08
C ASP A 188 -16.97 -7.90 2.97
N VAL A 189 -16.86 -7.45 1.71
CA VAL A 189 -16.95 -8.31 0.53
C VAL A 189 -15.84 -9.37 0.57
N PHE A 190 -14.58 -8.97 0.79
CA PHE A 190 -13.46 -9.89 0.88
C PHE A 190 -13.64 -10.91 2.00
N ASP A 191 -14.09 -10.49 3.19
CA ASP A 191 -14.30 -11.37 4.33
C ASP A 191 -15.45 -12.36 4.11
N TYR A 192 -16.54 -11.92 3.48
CA TYR A 192 -17.66 -12.79 3.13
C TYR A 192 -17.22 -13.92 2.19
N TYR A 193 -16.59 -13.57 1.07
CA TYR A 193 -16.13 -14.56 0.09
C TYR A 193 -14.98 -15.41 0.65
N ALA A 194 -14.07 -14.85 1.44
CA ALA A 194 -13.05 -15.61 2.16
C ALA A 194 -13.68 -16.67 3.08
N GLY A 195 -14.75 -16.32 3.79
CA GLY A 195 -15.51 -17.27 4.61
C GLY A 195 -16.07 -18.44 3.81
N TRP A 196 -16.65 -18.16 2.63
CA TRP A 196 -17.17 -19.18 1.73
C TRP A 196 -16.07 -20.12 1.20
N TYR A 197 -14.97 -19.57 0.68
CA TYR A 197 -13.83 -20.37 0.18
C TYR A 197 -13.17 -21.20 1.28
N LYS A 198 -13.09 -20.66 2.51
CA LYS A 198 -12.59 -21.41 3.67
C LYS A 198 -13.46 -22.63 3.99
N GLN A 199 -14.79 -22.46 3.96
CA GLN A 199 -15.71 -23.58 4.18
C GLN A 199 -15.64 -24.59 3.04
N ALA A 200 -15.60 -24.13 1.79
CA ALA A 200 -15.46 -24.98 0.62
C ALA A 200 -14.18 -25.83 0.70
N SER A 201 -13.01 -25.20 0.96
CA SER A 201 -11.74 -25.91 1.10
C SER A 201 -11.76 -26.94 2.23
N ARG A 202 -12.38 -26.62 3.38
CA ARG A 202 -12.52 -27.60 4.48
C ARG A 202 -13.38 -28.79 4.08
N ARG A 203 -14.53 -28.54 3.44
CA ARG A 203 -15.45 -29.60 3.04
C ARG A 203 -14.86 -30.49 1.95
N THR A 204 -14.25 -29.91 0.91
CA THR A 204 -13.68 -30.71 -0.19
C THR A 204 -12.50 -31.56 0.27
N THR A 205 -11.58 -31.02 1.06
CA THR A 205 -10.47 -31.80 1.62
C THR A 205 -10.96 -32.89 2.57
N PHE A 206 -11.96 -32.60 3.42
CA PHE A 206 -12.54 -33.60 4.31
C PHE A 206 -13.18 -34.76 3.53
N VAL A 207 -14.01 -34.44 2.52
CA VAL A 207 -14.68 -35.45 1.69
C VAL A 207 -13.66 -36.26 0.88
N SER A 208 -12.62 -35.63 0.34
CA SER A 208 -11.57 -36.35 -0.40
C SER A 208 -10.80 -37.32 0.50
N LEU A 209 -10.41 -36.89 1.70
CA LEU A 209 -9.77 -37.77 2.69
C LEU A 209 -10.71 -38.92 3.09
N LEU A 210 -12.01 -38.64 3.27
CA LEU A 210 -13.00 -39.65 3.64
C LEU A 210 -13.19 -40.69 2.53
N LEU A 211 -13.32 -40.26 1.28
CA LEU A 211 -13.41 -41.15 0.12
C LEU A 211 -12.15 -42.00 -0.04
N GLY A 212 -10.97 -41.42 0.21
CA GLY A 212 -9.69 -42.12 0.22
C GLY A 212 -9.66 -43.24 1.27
N THR A 213 -10.05 -42.94 2.50
CA THR A 213 -10.15 -43.93 3.58
C THR A 213 -11.19 -45.01 3.28
N LEU A 214 -12.37 -44.63 2.77
CA LEU A 214 -13.41 -45.60 2.38
C LEU A 214 -12.92 -46.55 1.29
N THR A 215 -12.13 -46.06 0.32
CA THR A 215 -11.53 -46.91 -0.72
C THR A 215 -10.64 -47.98 -0.11
N VAL A 216 -9.75 -47.60 0.84
CA VAL A 216 -8.87 -48.56 1.53
C VAL A 216 -9.69 -49.56 2.35
N VAL A 217 -10.72 -49.09 3.07
CA VAL A 217 -11.59 -49.95 3.87
C VAL A 217 -12.32 -50.97 2.99
N CYS A 218 -12.93 -50.55 1.87
CA CYS A 218 -13.61 -51.46 0.94
C CYS A 218 -12.66 -52.54 0.39
N ILE A 219 -11.44 -52.15 -0.04
CA ILE A 219 -10.42 -53.11 -0.54
C ILE A 219 -10.06 -54.11 0.57
N THR A 220 -9.85 -53.65 1.80
CA THR A 220 -9.49 -54.55 2.90
C THR A 220 -10.63 -55.47 3.34
N LEU A 221 -11.89 -54.99 3.31
CA LEU A 221 -13.05 -55.81 3.64
C LEU A 221 -13.25 -56.93 2.61
N GLN A 222 -13.03 -56.64 1.32
CA GLN A 222 -13.07 -57.65 0.27
C GLN A 222 -12.04 -58.78 0.50
N GLN A 223 -10.90 -58.49 1.12
CA GLN A 223 -9.90 -59.51 1.47
C GLN A 223 -10.25 -60.34 2.71
N ILE A 224 -11.13 -59.82 3.58
CA ILE A 224 -11.46 -60.44 4.87
C ILE A 224 -12.70 -61.34 4.76
N VAL A 225 -13.72 -60.90 4.02
CA VAL A 225 -15.00 -61.61 3.94
C VAL A 225 -14.85 -62.83 3.02
N PRO A 226 -15.04 -64.06 3.54
CA PRO A 226 -15.04 -65.25 2.70
C PRO A 226 -16.20 -65.19 1.70
N ALA A 227 -15.99 -65.64 0.47
CA ALA A 227 -17.00 -65.61 -0.60
C ALA A 227 -18.33 -66.28 -0.20
N GLU A 228 -18.30 -67.22 0.74
CA GLU A 228 -19.48 -67.95 1.25
C GLU A 228 -20.46 -67.09 2.07
N TRP A 229 -20.01 -65.99 2.68
CA TRP A 229 -20.85 -65.12 3.51
C TRP A 229 -21.53 -64.01 2.72
N LEU A 230 -21.13 -63.80 1.47
CA LEU A 230 -21.72 -62.81 0.59
C LEU A 230 -22.96 -63.41 -0.08
N PRO A 231 -24.06 -62.64 -0.24
CA PRO A 231 -25.22 -63.09 -1.02
C PRO A 231 -24.76 -63.62 -2.39
N ALA A 232 -25.34 -64.71 -2.88
CA ALA A 232 -24.95 -65.29 -4.17
C ALA A 232 -25.03 -64.26 -5.32
N ASP A 233 -25.96 -63.30 -5.21
CA ASP A 233 -26.12 -62.18 -6.15
C ASP A 233 -24.94 -61.20 -6.14
N TRP A 234 -24.17 -61.16 -5.05
CA TRP A 234 -22.97 -60.33 -4.90
C TRP A 234 -21.69 -61.06 -5.33
N ALA A 235 -21.68 -62.39 -5.23
CA ALA A 235 -20.56 -63.26 -5.61
C ALA A 235 -20.52 -63.59 -7.12
N GLY A 236 -21.49 -63.15 -7.91
CA GLY A 236 -21.48 -63.30 -9.36
C GLY A 236 -20.41 -62.45 -10.05
N GLU A 237 -19.91 -62.88 -11.21
CA GLU A 237 -18.96 -62.13 -12.07
C GLU A 237 -19.46 -60.72 -12.47
N THR A 238 -20.73 -60.40 -12.21
CA THR A 238 -21.39 -59.12 -12.50
C THR A 238 -21.11 -58.04 -11.46
N GLY A 239 -19.95 -57.40 -11.64
CA GLY A 239 -19.86 -55.95 -11.80
C GLY A 239 -19.78 -55.07 -10.55
N TRP A 240 -20.71 -55.19 -9.59
CA TRP A 240 -20.96 -54.09 -8.63
C TRP A 240 -19.78 -53.76 -7.70
N GLU A 241 -18.94 -54.72 -7.33
CA GLU A 241 -17.75 -54.47 -6.49
C GLU A 241 -16.69 -53.65 -7.24
N LYS A 242 -16.43 -54.04 -8.50
CA LYS A 242 -15.48 -53.36 -9.39
C LYS A 242 -16.04 -51.99 -9.81
N ASP A 243 -17.32 -51.96 -10.15
CA ASP A 243 -18.02 -50.75 -10.57
C ASP A 243 -18.17 -49.74 -9.42
N GLY A 244 -18.44 -50.22 -8.19
CA GLY A 244 -18.54 -49.39 -7.00
C GLY A 244 -17.20 -48.78 -6.58
N LEU A 245 -16.12 -49.57 -6.61
CA LEU A 245 -14.78 -49.05 -6.32
C LEU A 245 -14.30 -48.09 -7.41
N LEU A 246 -14.57 -48.40 -8.68
CA LEU A 246 -14.33 -47.50 -9.80
C LEU A 246 -15.13 -46.20 -9.62
N PHE A 247 -16.39 -46.27 -9.19
CA PHE A 247 -17.21 -45.09 -8.93
C PHE A 247 -16.65 -44.22 -7.80
N ILE A 248 -16.29 -44.80 -6.65
CA ILE A 248 -15.70 -44.04 -5.51
C ILE A 248 -14.40 -43.36 -5.93
N THR A 249 -13.53 -44.07 -6.65
CA THR A 249 -12.26 -43.51 -7.13
C THR A 249 -12.46 -42.44 -8.20
N LEU A 250 -13.42 -42.61 -9.11
CA LEU A 250 -13.81 -41.60 -10.10
C LEU A 250 -14.37 -40.34 -9.44
N VAL A 251 -15.24 -40.47 -8.44
CA VAL A 251 -15.78 -39.34 -7.68
C VAL A 251 -14.67 -38.61 -6.94
N ASN A 252 -13.72 -39.33 -6.32
CA ASN A 252 -12.58 -38.70 -5.66
C ASN A 252 -11.66 -37.99 -6.66
N ALA A 253 -11.43 -38.57 -7.84
CA ALA A 253 -10.66 -37.95 -8.92
C ALA A 253 -11.33 -36.67 -9.44
N LEU A 254 -12.66 -36.71 -9.67
CA LEU A 254 -13.45 -35.55 -10.06
C LEU A 254 -13.39 -34.45 -8.99
N LEU A 255 -13.59 -34.81 -7.71
CA LEU A 255 -13.53 -33.87 -6.59
C LEU A 255 -12.14 -33.23 -6.46
N THR A 256 -11.09 -34.02 -6.66
CA THR A 256 -9.70 -33.53 -6.69
C THR A 256 -9.50 -32.57 -7.86
N GLY A 257 -9.97 -32.93 -9.06
CA GLY A 257 -9.93 -32.06 -10.24
C GLY A 257 -10.65 -30.73 -10.03
N VAL A 258 -11.85 -30.76 -9.44
CA VAL A 258 -12.61 -29.55 -9.08
C VAL A 258 -11.87 -28.74 -8.02
N THR A 259 -11.28 -29.38 -7.01
CA THR A 259 -10.54 -28.69 -5.95
C THR A 259 -9.29 -27.99 -6.50
N THR A 260 -8.55 -28.66 -7.37
CA THR A 260 -7.37 -28.10 -8.07
C THR A 260 -7.77 -26.99 -9.03
N PHE A 261 -8.87 -27.14 -9.77
CA PHE A 261 -9.34 -26.08 -10.66
C PHE A 261 -9.84 -24.84 -9.90
N MET A 262 -10.53 -25.05 -8.78
CA MET A 262 -11.07 -23.96 -7.98
C MET A 262 -10.00 -23.27 -7.13
N ASP A 263 -8.95 -23.99 -6.71
CA ASP A 263 -7.91 -23.54 -5.77
C ASP A 263 -8.49 -22.75 -4.57
N PRO A 264 -9.48 -23.31 -3.83
CA PRO A 264 -10.22 -22.55 -2.83
C PRO A 264 -9.31 -22.07 -1.68
N GLY A 265 -8.25 -22.81 -1.37
CA GLY A 265 -7.26 -22.40 -0.37
C GLY A 265 -6.52 -21.13 -0.79
N ARG A 266 -5.98 -21.07 -2.02
CA ARG A 266 -5.26 -19.89 -2.53
C ARG A 266 -6.16 -18.66 -2.59
N LYS A 267 -7.39 -18.82 -3.07
CA LYS A 267 -8.39 -17.73 -3.14
C LYS A 267 -8.78 -17.23 -1.75
N TRP A 268 -8.98 -18.15 -0.80
CA TRP A 268 -9.23 -17.78 0.59
C TRP A 268 -8.09 -16.96 1.18
N PHE A 269 -6.83 -17.39 1.04
CA PHE A 269 -5.67 -16.65 1.55
C PHE A 269 -5.51 -15.28 0.90
N ALA A 270 -5.69 -15.18 -0.43
CA ALA A 270 -5.60 -13.90 -1.13
C ALA A 270 -6.67 -12.90 -0.66
N LEU A 271 -7.93 -13.34 -0.55
CA LEU A 271 -9.04 -12.49 -0.08
C LEU A 271 -8.87 -12.11 1.39
N ARG A 272 -8.52 -13.07 2.26
CA ARG A 272 -8.33 -12.81 3.68
C ARG A 272 -7.14 -11.88 3.92
N GLY A 273 -6.05 -12.06 3.19
CA GLY A 273 -4.88 -11.19 3.29
C GLY A 273 -5.15 -9.78 2.77
N ALA A 274 -5.89 -9.64 1.68
CA ALA A 274 -6.33 -8.34 1.18
C ALA A 274 -7.25 -7.62 2.17
N SER A 275 -8.21 -8.32 2.77
CA SER A 275 -9.08 -7.80 3.83
C SER A 275 -8.28 -7.28 5.03
N LEU A 276 -7.39 -8.10 5.59
CA LEU A 276 -6.56 -7.71 6.73
C LEU A 276 -5.65 -6.52 6.40
N ARG A 277 -5.08 -6.49 5.19
CA ARG A 277 -4.26 -5.37 4.71
C ARG A 277 -5.08 -4.09 4.57
N LEU A 278 -6.30 -4.16 4.03
CA LEU A 278 -7.19 -3.00 3.95
C LEU A 278 -7.58 -2.50 5.34
N VAL A 279 -7.94 -3.39 6.27
CA VAL A 279 -8.24 -2.99 7.65
C VAL A 279 -7.05 -2.25 8.25
N SER A 280 -5.85 -2.80 8.08
CA SER A 280 -4.61 -2.19 8.57
C SER A 280 -4.39 -0.78 8.02
N GLU A 281 -4.52 -0.62 6.71
CA GLU A 281 -4.38 0.67 6.04
C GLU A 281 -5.47 1.67 6.44
N VAL A 282 -6.71 1.21 6.66
CA VAL A 282 -7.80 2.06 7.19
C VAL A 282 -7.42 2.60 8.57
N TRP A 283 -6.90 1.78 9.47
CA TRP A 283 -6.47 2.26 10.79
C TRP A 283 -5.32 3.26 10.66
N LYS A 284 -4.28 2.95 9.87
CA LYS A 284 -3.15 3.86 9.63
C LYS A 284 -3.60 5.21 9.05
N PHE A 285 -4.57 5.20 8.14
CA PHE A 285 -5.14 6.40 7.54
C PHE A 285 -5.92 7.24 8.57
N ARG A 286 -6.73 6.58 9.41
CA ARG A 286 -7.52 7.23 10.47
C ARG A 286 -6.67 7.81 11.58
N THR A 287 -5.50 7.23 11.84
CA THR A 287 -4.52 7.73 12.82
C THR A 287 -3.47 8.65 12.20
N ARG A 288 -3.52 8.93 10.90
CA ARG A 288 -2.54 9.76 10.15
C ARG A 288 -1.09 9.31 10.37
N THR A 289 -0.85 8.01 10.35
CA THR A 289 0.48 7.40 10.53
C THR A 289 1.05 6.90 9.20
N ASP A 290 2.35 6.56 9.18
CA ASP A 290 3.02 6.00 8.00
C ASP A 290 3.07 7.00 6.83
N THR A 291 2.73 6.56 5.62
CA THR A 291 2.61 7.39 4.41
C THR A 291 1.50 8.44 4.49
N TYR A 292 0.61 8.34 5.49
CA TYR A 292 -0.47 9.30 5.75
C TYR A 292 -0.09 10.37 6.77
N SER A 293 1.12 10.28 7.35
CA SER A 293 1.67 11.35 8.16
C SER A 293 2.08 12.50 7.25
N GLY A 294 1.54 13.70 7.46
CA GLY A 294 1.79 14.88 6.63
C GLY A 294 3.24 15.39 6.62
N GLY A 295 4.19 14.64 7.19
CA GLY A 295 5.61 14.94 7.22
C GLY A 295 5.92 16.36 7.69
N ASN A 296 7.02 16.91 7.18
CA ASN A 296 7.43 18.30 7.40
C ASN A 296 6.46 19.33 6.77
N LEU A 297 5.52 18.88 5.92
CA LEU A 297 4.54 19.75 5.27
C LEU A 297 3.43 20.23 6.23
N SER A 298 3.22 19.55 7.35
CA SER A 298 2.08 19.80 8.28
C SER A 298 2.18 21.06 9.15
N VAL A 299 3.27 21.84 9.04
CA VAL A 299 3.56 22.97 9.94
C VAL A 299 2.67 24.20 9.65
N SER A 300 2.18 24.37 8.42
CA SER A 300 1.26 25.48 8.06
C SER A 300 -0.17 24.98 7.83
N VAL A 301 -1.17 25.87 7.97
CA VAL A 301 -2.59 25.55 7.74
C VAL A 301 -2.82 25.09 6.30
N TYR A 302 -2.22 25.77 5.32
CA TYR A 302 -2.22 25.35 3.91
C TYR A 302 -1.50 24.01 3.71
N GLY A 303 -0.42 23.77 4.46
CA GLY A 303 0.30 22.51 4.47
C GLY A 303 -0.51 21.34 5.03
N ARG A 304 -1.43 21.56 5.97
CA ARG A 304 -2.35 20.53 6.48
C ARG A 304 -3.37 20.08 5.43
N ALA A 305 -4.02 21.02 4.76
CA ALA A 305 -4.94 20.68 3.67
C ALA A 305 -4.22 19.94 2.53
N ALA A 306 -3.01 20.37 2.17
CA ALA A 306 -2.19 19.67 1.18
C ALA A 306 -1.77 18.27 1.66
N ALA A 307 -1.42 18.11 2.94
CA ALA A 307 -1.10 16.82 3.54
C ALA A 307 -2.29 15.87 3.58
N ASP A 308 -3.50 16.37 3.88
CA ASP A 308 -4.73 15.59 3.85
C ASP A 308 -5.05 15.11 2.42
N LEU A 309 -4.92 15.98 1.42
CA LEU A 309 -5.06 15.60 0.01
C LEU A 309 -4.02 14.54 -0.42
N GLN A 310 -2.77 14.68 0.04
CA GLN A 310 -1.73 13.69 -0.22
C GLN A 310 -2.05 12.35 0.46
N ALA A 311 -2.53 12.37 1.70
CA ALA A 311 -2.95 11.17 2.41
C ALA A 311 -4.13 10.47 1.69
N GLU A 312 -5.09 11.24 1.18
CA GLU A 312 -6.22 10.74 0.39
C GLU A 312 -5.76 10.10 -0.93
N ALA A 313 -4.87 10.77 -1.66
CA ALA A 313 -4.28 10.24 -2.89
C ALA A 313 -3.49 8.95 -2.64
N ALA A 314 -2.68 8.90 -1.58
CA ALA A 314 -1.95 7.72 -1.17
C ALA A 314 -2.91 6.57 -0.81
N PHE A 315 -3.98 6.86 -0.06
CA PHE A 315 -4.96 5.86 0.35
C PHE A 315 -5.73 5.31 -0.85
N LYS A 316 -6.16 6.18 -1.78
CA LYS A 316 -6.79 5.79 -3.05
C LYS A 316 -5.89 4.87 -3.88
N THR A 317 -4.62 5.22 -4.02
CA THR A 317 -3.62 4.39 -4.72
C THR A 317 -3.49 3.02 -4.06
N MET A 318 -3.44 2.99 -2.72
CA MET A 318 -3.34 1.76 -1.96
C MET A 318 -4.57 0.85 -2.14
N LEU A 319 -5.80 1.41 -2.14
CA LEU A 319 -7.02 0.65 -2.44
C LEU A 319 -6.95 -0.02 -3.82
N GLN A 320 -6.50 0.72 -4.84
CA GLN A 320 -6.33 0.20 -6.20
C GLN A 320 -5.28 -0.92 -6.24
N VAL A 321 -4.15 -0.77 -5.55
CA VAL A 321 -3.10 -1.79 -5.48
C VAL A 321 -3.63 -3.07 -4.83
N VAL A 322 -4.36 -2.98 -3.72
CA VAL A 322 -4.94 -4.17 -3.08
C VAL A 322 -5.95 -4.85 -3.99
N GLN A 323 -6.81 -4.07 -4.65
CA GLN A 323 -7.79 -4.61 -5.59
C GLN A 323 -7.11 -5.35 -6.76
N LYS A 324 -6.10 -4.74 -7.40
CA LYS A 324 -5.31 -5.36 -8.48
C LYS A 324 -4.60 -6.64 -8.02
N ASN A 325 -4.07 -6.65 -6.80
CA ASN A 325 -3.44 -7.85 -6.24
C ASN A 325 -4.44 -9.01 -6.04
N VAL A 326 -5.68 -8.71 -5.65
CA VAL A 326 -6.76 -9.70 -5.54
C VAL A 326 -7.20 -10.20 -6.92
N GLU A 327 -7.27 -9.32 -7.92
CA GLU A 327 -7.56 -9.71 -9.31
C GLU A 327 -6.55 -10.73 -9.85
N GLY A 328 -5.27 -10.56 -9.53
CA GLY A 328 -4.19 -11.49 -9.88
C GLY A 328 -4.32 -12.89 -9.28
N ALA A 329 -5.17 -13.08 -8.26
CA ALA A 329 -5.38 -14.39 -7.61
C ALA A 329 -6.38 -15.30 -8.34
N GLY A 330 -6.67 -15.04 -9.62
CA GLY A 330 -7.59 -15.86 -10.43
C GLY A 330 -9.07 -15.60 -10.11
N LEU A 331 -9.38 -14.45 -9.51
CA LEU A 331 -10.74 -14.04 -9.17
C LEU A 331 -11.46 -13.31 -10.32
N LYS A 332 -10.74 -12.86 -11.36
CA LYS A 332 -11.32 -12.18 -12.55
C LYS A 332 -12.45 -12.96 -13.22
N ARG A 333 -12.38 -14.29 -13.21
CA ARG A 333 -13.38 -15.19 -13.81
C ARG A 333 -14.60 -15.46 -12.93
N THR A 334 -14.64 -14.90 -11.72
CA THR A 334 -15.72 -15.14 -10.76
C THR A 334 -16.69 -13.97 -10.73
N ARG A 335 -17.94 -14.20 -10.29
CA ARG A 335 -18.95 -13.16 -10.08
C ARG A 335 -18.52 -12.06 -9.09
N PHE A 336 -17.41 -12.27 -8.38
CA PHE A 336 -16.82 -11.33 -7.43
C PHE A 336 -16.64 -9.92 -8.00
N PHE A 337 -16.10 -9.78 -9.23
CA PHE A 337 -15.86 -8.47 -9.84
C PHE A 337 -17.05 -7.91 -10.64
N ALA A 338 -18.12 -8.69 -10.79
CA ALA A 338 -19.34 -8.23 -11.44
C ALA A 338 -20.11 -7.21 -10.58
N LEU A 339 -19.87 -7.20 -9.26
CA LEU A 339 -20.40 -6.17 -8.37
C LEU A 339 -19.50 -4.93 -8.43
N ALA A 340 -20.09 -3.80 -8.84
CA ALA A 340 -19.47 -2.50 -8.60
C ALA A 340 -19.59 -2.18 -7.11
N THR A 341 -18.46 -2.02 -6.42
CA THR A 341 -18.43 -1.74 -4.98
C THR A 341 -18.61 -0.26 -4.65
N SER A 342 -18.56 0.63 -5.65
CA SER A 342 -18.87 2.06 -5.48
C SER A 342 -19.40 2.72 -6.76
N ALA A 343 -20.07 3.87 -6.60
CA ALA A 343 -20.48 4.75 -7.70
C ALA A 343 -19.26 5.28 -8.50
N ALA A 344 -18.12 5.46 -7.83
CA ALA A 344 -16.86 5.86 -8.48
C ALA A 344 -16.29 4.74 -9.36
N ASP A 345 -16.44 3.47 -8.97
CA ASP A 345 -16.03 2.32 -9.77
C ASP A 345 -16.93 2.09 -10.99
N THR A 346 -18.21 2.45 -10.88
CA THR A 346 -19.10 2.47 -12.05
C THR A 346 -18.69 3.57 -13.01
N LEU A 347 -18.36 4.77 -12.51
CA LEU A 347 -17.88 5.89 -13.32
C LEU A 347 -16.56 5.58 -14.02
N SER A 348 -15.55 5.09 -13.30
CA SER A 348 -14.26 4.73 -13.89
C SER A 348 -14.39 3.61 -14.92
N ARG A 349 -15.21 2.57 -14.64
CA ARG A 349 -15.49 1.51 -15.62
C ARG A 349 -16.25 2.02 -16.83
N THR A 350 -17.18 2.96 -16.66
CA THR A 350 -17.84 3.58 -17.80
C THR A 350 -16.87 4.43 -18.61
N GLN A 351 -15.89 5.07 -17.96
CA GLN A 351 -14.87 5.86 -18.64
C GLN A 351 -13.89 4.96 -19.40
N GLU A 352 -13.35 3.91 -18.76
CA GLU A 352 -12.51 2.89 -19.43
C GLU A 352 -13.25 2.25 -20.62
N ARG A 353 -14.52 1.89 -20.47
CA ARG A 353 -15.33 1.36 -21.60
C ARG A 353 -15.59 2.38 -22.71
N LEU A 354 -15.64 3.67 -22.38
CA LEU A 354 -15.76 4.73 -23.37
C LEU A 354 -14.44 4.91 -24.11
N GLU A 355 -13.31 4.85 -23.42
CA GLU A 355 -11.96 4.92 -24.00
C GLU A 355 -11.66 3.66 -24.85
N GLU A 356 -12.01 2.46 -24.39
CA GLU A 356 -11.91 1.21 -25.16
C GLU A 356 -12.78 1.26 -26.42
N ALA A 357 -14.01 1.76 -26.33
CA ALA A 357 -14.91 1.91 -27.48
C ALA A 357 -14.48 3.04 -28.45
N GLU A 358 -13.72 4.03 -27.96
CA GLU A 358 -13.09 5.04 -28.82
C GLU A 358 -11.92 4.43 -29.57
N LEU A 359 -11.06 3.66 -28.90
CA LEU A 359 -9.96 2.92 -29.52
C LEU A 359 -10.42 1.86 -30.53
N GLU A 360 -11.46 1.08 -30.21
CA GLU A 360 -12.03 0.09 -31.14
C GLU A 360 -12.60 0.75 -32.40
N ASN A 361 -13.28 1.89 -32.28
CA ASN A 361 -13.74 2.66 -33.45
C ASN A 361 -12.56 3.23 -34.27
N GLU A 362 -11.46 3.60 -33.63
CA GLU A 362 -10.29 4.18 -34.30
C GLU A 362 -9.47 3.13 -35.07
N THR A 363 -9.54 1.85 -34.68
CA THR A 363 -8.89 0.73 -35.38
C THR A 363 -9.69 0.12 -36.52
N ASP A 364 -11.01 0.33 -36.59
CA ASP A 364 -11.86 -0.21 -37.67
C ASP A 364 -12.00 0.76 -38.87
N ASP A 365 -11.40 1.96 -38.80
CA ASP A 365 -11.46 2.99 -39.84
C ASP A 365 -10.38 2.86 -40.95
N GLU A 366 -9.51 1.82 -40.91
CA GLU A 366 -8.44 1.66 -41.93
C GLU A 366 -8.77 0.72 -43.11
N ASP A 367 -9.84 -0.09 -43.11
CA ASP A 367 -10.06 -1.07 -44.22
C ASP A 367 -11.50 -1.29 -44.76
N GLU A 368 -12.59 -0.67 -44.25
CA GLU A 368 -13.94 -0.90 -44.82
C GLU A 368 -14.85 0.35 -44.88
N GLU A 369 -14.53 1.32 -45.74
CA GLU A 369 -15.25 2.60 -45.83
C GLU A 369 -16.62 2.55 -46.57
N GLU A 370 -17.05 1.45 -47.20
CA GLU A 370 -18.20 1.52 -48.13
C GLU A 370 -19.52 0.84 -47.70
N THR A 371 -19.61 0.13 -46.56
CA THR A 371 -20.86 -0.62 -46.23
C THR A 371 -21.53 -0.32 -44.87
N TYR A 372 -20.90 0.43 -43.95
CA TYR A 372 -21.40 0.58 -42.56
C TYR A 372 -22.07 1.92 -42.18
N MET A 373 -22.21 2.87 -43.11
CA MET A 373 -22.71 4.24 -42.82
C MET A 373 -24.18 4.37 -42.37
N SER A 374 -24.96 3.29 -42.39
CA SER A 374 -26.38 3.28 -41.98
C SER A 374 -26.61 2.81 -40.54
N ARG A 375 -25.82 1.82 -40.06
CA ARG A 375 -26.05 1.18 -38.75
C ARG A 375 -25.27 1.86 -37.60
N GLY A 376 -24.09 2.42 -37.88
CA GLY A 376 -23.26 3.13 -36.90
C GLY A 376 -23.85 4.46 -36.41
N LYS A 377 -24.61 5.19 -37.26
CA LYS A 377 -25.19 6.50 -36.89
C LYS A 377 -26.26 6.43 -35.79
N SER A 378 -26.85 5.25 -35.55
CA SER A 378 -27.78 5.04 -34.43
C SER A 378 -27.04 4.83 -33.12
N GLN A 379 -26.03 3.95 -33.11
CA GLN A 379 -25.21 3.67 -31.92
C GLN A 379 -24.36 4.89 -31.53
N MET A 380 -23.80 5.61 -32.51
CA MET A 380 -23.04 6.84 -32.28
C MET A 380 -23.92 7.94 -31.67
N ARG A 381 -25.18 8.09 -32.11
CA ARG A 381 -26.13 9.04 -31.51
C ARG A 381 -26.49 8.67 -30.07
N ASP A 382 -26.61 7.37 -29.76
CA ASP A 382 -26.85 6.91 -28.39
C ASP A 382 -25.63 7.08 -27.48
N LEU A 383 -24.41 6.87 -28.01
CA LEU A 383 -23.16 7.13 -27.29
C LEU A 383 -22.95 8.62 -27.04
N LEU A 384 -23.22 9.48 -28.03
CA LEU A 384 -23.14 10.94 -27.87
C LEU A 384 -24.19 11.47 -26.89
N LYS A 385 -25.42 10.91 -26.87
CA LYS A 385 -26.42 11.21 -25.84
C LYS A 385 -25.97 10.75 -24.45
N LYS A 386 -25.32 9.58 -24.33
CA LYS A 386 -24.74 9.14 -23.05
C LYS A 386 -23.58 10.05 -22.61
N LYS A 387 -22.70 10.44 -23.53
CA LYS A 387 -21.54 11.32 -23.26
C LYS A 387 -21.96 12.73 -22.83
N SER A 388 -23.01 13.29 -23.44
CA SER A 388 -23.58 14.58 -22.99
C SER A 388 -24.27 14.46 -21.63
N THR A 389 -24.95 13.35 -21.36
CA THR A 389 -25.58 13.09 -20.06
C THR A 389 -24.54 12.95 -18.95
N VAL A 390 -23.41 12.29 -19.21
CA VAL A 390 -22.29 12.18 -18.25
C VAL A 390 -21.61 13.53 -18.02
N ARG A 391 -21.38 14.32 -19.09
CA ARG A 391 -20.84 15.69 -18.95
C ARG A 391 -21.74 16.60 -18.12
N ASN A 392 -23.06 16.53 -18.37
CA ASN A 392 -24.04 17.30 -17.60
C ASN A 392 -24.14 16.83 -16.14
N LEU A 393 -23.93 15.53 -15.86
CA LEU A 393 -23.84 14.98 -14.51
C LEU A 393 -22.60 15.47 -13.74
N ILE A 394 -21.45 15.53 -14.41
CA ILE A 394 -20.19 16.02 -13.83
C ILE A 394 -20.30 17.53 -13.56
N ALA A 395 -20.82 18.31 -14.50
CA ALA A 395 -21.06 19.74 -14.33
C ALA A 395 -22.05 20.03 -13.18
N ALA A 396 -23.17 19.29 -13.13
CA ALA A 396 -24.15 19.45 -12.05
C ALA A 396 -23.64 19.01 -10.67
N ALA A 397 -22.73 18.03 -10.62
CA ALA A 397 -22.07 17.61 -9.38
C ALA A 397 -21.02 18.63 -8.90
N ALA A 398 -20.34 19.31 -9.81
CA ALA A 398 -19.38 20.38 -9.52
C ALA A 398 -20.05 21.67 -9.01
N GLU A 399 -21.28 21.96 -9.46
CA GLU A 399 -22.02 23.18 -9.09
C GLU A 399 -22.82 23.09 -7.78
N GLY A 400 -22.74 21.98 -7.02
CA GLY A 400 -23.33 21.90 -5.68
C GLY A 400 -24.86 22.05 -5.60
N ALA A 401 -25.57 21.93 -6.72
CA ALA A 401 -27.01 22.18 -6.78
C ALA A 401 -27.83 21.00 -6.24
N HIS A 402 -28.89 21.32 -5.47
CA HIS A 402 -29.89 20.36 -4.95
C HIS A 402 -30.48 19.40 -6.03
N GLY A 403 -30.42 19.77 -7.31
CA GLY A 403 -30.83 18.93 -8.44
C GLY A 403 -29.93 17.71 -8.69
N ALA A 404 -28.62 17.79 -8.39
CA ALA A 404 -27.71 16.65 -8.51
C ALA A 404 -28.13 15.49 -7.61
N ARG A 405 -28.73 15.79 -6.45
CA ARG A 405 -29.20 14.78 -5.49
C ARG A 405 -30.31 13.91 -6.10
N HIS A 406 -31.26 14.49 -6.83
CA HIS A 406 -32.40 13.78 -7.41
C HIS A 406 -32.04 13.03 -8.72
N ILE A 407 -31.03 13.51 -9.45
CA ILE A 407 -30.52 12.88 -10.67
C ILE A 407 -29.54 11.75 -10.31
N ILE A 408 -28.64 11.94 -9.35
CA ILE A 408 -27.82 10.86 -8.77
C ILE A 408 -28.75 9.80 -8.19
N GLN A 409 -29.79 10.19 -7.43
CA GLN A 409 -30.78 9.26 -6.90
C GLN A 409 -31.66 8.58 -7.96
N ARG A 410 -31.72 9.06 -9.21
CA ARG A 410 -32.36 8.37 -10.35
C ARG A 410 -31.38 7.49 -11.12
N ALA A 411 -30.14 7.94 -11.32
CA ALA A 411 -29.06 7.18 -11.96
C ALA A 411 -28.56 6.02 -11.09
N THR A 412 -28.53 6.20 -9.77
CA THR A 412 -28.31 5.16 -8.75
C THR A 412 -29.64 4.57 -8.23
N GLY A 413 -30.76 4.89 -8.88
CA GLY A 413 -32.12 4.87 -8.32
C GLY A 413 -32.91 3.57 -8.33
N LYS A 414 -32.33 2.50 -8.86
CA LYS A 414 -32.60 1.16 -8.32
C LYS A 414 -31.42 0.88 -7.42
N GLY A 415 -31.47 1.41 -6.19
CA GLY A 415 -30.43 1.18 -5.19
C GLY A 415 -30.05 -0.28 -5.25
N ASP A 416 -28.77 -0.55 -5.49
CA ASP A 416 -28.22 -1.86 -5.79
C ASP A 416 -28.80 -2.90 -4.82
N ARG A 417 -29.90 -3.56 -5.22
CA ARG A 417 -30.59 -4.54 -4.36
C ARG A 417 -29.64 -5.67 -3.97
N HIS A 418 -28.59 -5.86 -4.76
CA HIS A 418 -27.50 -6.79 -4.49
C HIS A 418 -26.53 -6.29 -3.39
N MET A 419 -26.36 -4.98 -3.19
CA MET A 419 -25.61 -4.42 -2.07
C MET A 419 -26.45 -4.34 -0.79
N ALA A 420 -27.79 -4.30 -0.89
CA ALA A 420 -28.68 -4.33 0.27
C ALA A 420 -28.76 -5.69 0.99
N HIS A 421 -27.95 -6.70 0.61
CA HIS A 421 -27.92 -7.96 1.35
C HIS A 421 -27.36 -7.73 2.77
N PRO A 422 -28.18 -7.88 3.83
CA PRO A 422 -27.77 -7.55 5.20
C PRO A 422 -26.57 -8.36 5.69
N PHE A 423 -26.35 -9.54 5.09
CA PHE A 423 -25.22 -10.42 5.42
C PHE A 423 -23.87 -9.91 4.91
N LEU A 424 -23.87 -9.00 3.94
CA LEU A 424 -22.67 -8.50 3.28
C LEU A 424 -22.14 -7.19 3.86
N ILE A 425 -22.90 -6.46 4.68
CA ILE A 425 -22.51 -5.16 5.22
C ILE A 425 -22.47 -5.27 6.74
N ARG A 426 -21.27 -5.24 7.33
CA ARG A 426 -21.10 -5.33 8.80
C ARG A 426 -20.81 -3.99 9.45
N HIS A 427 -20.23 -3.06 8.71
CA HIS A 427 -19.73 -1.79 9.25
C HIS A 427 -20.74 -0.63 9.16
N GLY A 428 -22.05 -0.92 9.04
CA GLY A 428 -23.10 0.11 9.06
C GLY A 428 -23.05 1.15 7.92
N GLN A 429 -22.26 0.90 6.88
CA GLN A 429 -21.89 1.89 5.87
C GLN A 429 -23.05 2.44 5.01
N PHE A 430 -24.21 1.78 5.05
CA PHE A 430 -25.44 2.18 4.36
C PHE A 430 -26.63 2.34 5.30
N ASP A 431 -26.40 2.37 6.62
CA ASP A 431 -27.49 2.46 7.58
C ASP A 431 -28.06 3.89 7.58
N LYS A 432 -29.10 4.09 6.77
CA LYS A 432 -29.76 5.38 6.57
C LYS A 432 -30.74 5.64 7.71
N GLY A 433 -30.22 5.97 8.90
CA GLY A 433 -31.02 6.65 9.93
C GLY A 433 -31.95 5.80 10.80
N THR A 434 -31.77 4.48 10.84
CA THR A 434 -32.39 3.61 11.86
C THR A 434 -31.79 3.85 13.25
N ARG A 435 -30.56 4.36 13.32
CA ARG A 435 -29.89 4.71 14.57
C ARG A 435 -30.05 6.22 14.82
N THR A 436 -31.02 6.59 15.67
CA THR A 436 -31.27 7.99 16.09
C THR A 436 -30.25 8.51 17.10
N ASP A 437 -29.58 7.59 17.80
CA ASP A 437 -28.66 7.93 18.87
C ASP A 437 -27.24 8.08 18.31
N ALA A 438 -26.58 9.17 18.68
CA ALA A 438 -25.15 9.33 18.40
C ALA A 438 -24.39 8.11 18.96
N PRO A 439 -23.44 7.54 18.21
CA PRO A 439 -22.67 6.40 18.70
C PRO A 439 -22.05 6.74 20.05
N HIS A 440 -22.15 5.81 21.00
CA HIS A 440 -21.54 5.97 22.30
C HIS A 440 -20.03 6.14 22.14
N GLU A 441 -19.36 6.88 23.01
CA GLU A 441 -17.92 7.17 22.90
C GLU A 441 -17.04 5.90 22.86
N SER A 442 -17.58 4.77 23.33
CA SER A 442 -16.95 3.45 23.29
C SER A 442 -17.12 2.70 21.97
N GLU A 443 -17.97 3.18 21.07
CA GLU A 443 -18.28 2.52 19.80
C GLU A 443 -17.52 3.16 18.64
N ASP A 444 -16.95 2.32 17.77
CA ASP A 444 -16.27 2.79 16.57
C ASP A 444 -17.31 3.20 15.52
N ASN A 445 -17.21 4.45 15.05
CA ASN A 445 -18.02 4.95 13.94
C ASN A 445 -17.40 4.65 12.56
N PHE A 446 -16.25 3.96 12.52
CA PHE A 446 -15.51 3.50 11.35
C PHE A 446 -14.97 4.58 10.39
N HIS A 447 -15.35 5.84 10.62
CA HIS A 447 -15.16 6.92 9.65
C HIS A 447 -14.44 8.15 10.21
N SER A 448 -14.43 8.37 11.53
CA SER A 448 -13.71 9.50 12.12
C SER A 448 -12.22 9.22 12.27
N PRO A 449 -11.38 10.27 12.25
CA PRO A 449 -10.01 10.19 12.73
C PRO A 449 -9.96 9.68 14.17
N ILE A 450 -8.88 8.98 14.52
CA ILE A 450 -8.77 8.29 15.81
C ILE A 450 -7.46 8.67 16.50
N THR A 451 -7.56 9.01 17.78
CA THR A 451 -6.41 9.21 18.66
C THR A 451 -5.76 7.87 19.03
N ALA A 452 -4.48 7.91 19.40
CA ALA A 452 -3.73 6.69 19.74
C ALA A 452 -4.41 5.85 20.85
N ASP A 453 -4.97 6.47 21.88
CA ASP A 453 -5.66 5.75 22.96
C ASP A 453 -6.99 5.13 22.52
N ALA A 454 -7.72 5.80 21.63
CA ALA A 454 -8.90 5.20 21.00
C ALA A 454 -8.51 4.04 20.08
N TYR A 455 -7.38 4.12 19.36
CA TYR A 455 -6.82 3.00 18.61
C TYR A 455 -6.51 1.80 19.53
N VAL A 456 -5.85 2.03 20.67
CA VAL A 456 -5.54 0.96 21.63
C VAL A 456 -6.82 0.25 22.09
N ARG A 457 -7.84 1.01 22.48
CA ARG A 457 -9.11 0.45 22.95
C ARG A 457 -9.89 -0.29 21.86
N LEU A 458 -10.04 0.33 20.70
CA LEU A 458 -10.89 -0.18 19.61
C LEU A 458 -10.21 -1.27 18.79
N ARG A 459 -8.88 -1.26 18.67
CA ARG A 459 -8.14 -2.18 17.80
C ARG A 459 -7.24 -3.12 18.57
N LEU A 460 -6.30 -2.60 19.35
CA LEU A 460 -5.28 -3.42 20.01
C LEU A 460 -5.91 -4.40 21.02
N VAL A 461 -6.72 -3.89 21.94
CA VAL A 461 -7.37 -4.71 22.98
C VAL A 461 -8.32 -5.74 22.34
N GLN A 462 -9.06 -5.35 21.30
CA GLN A 462 -9.94 -6.28 20.59
C GLN A 462 -9.15 -7.38 19.86
N LEU A 463 -8.02 -7.05 19.24
CA LEU A 463 -7.11 -8.03 18.64
C LEU A 463 -6.54 -8.98 19.70
N GLN A 464 -6.07 -8.45 20.82
CA GLN A 464 -5.53 -9.26 21.92
C GLN A 464 -6.60 -10.25 22.43
N ALA A 465 -7.81 -9.78 22.71
CA ALA A 465 -8.93 -10.62 23.13
C ALA A 465 -9.29 -11.68 22.07
N PHE A 466 -9.24 -11.31 20.79
CA PHE A 466 -9.48 -12.21 19.65
C PHE A 466 -8.47 -13.37 19.60
N TYR A 467 -7.18 -13.10 19.85
CA TYR A 467 -6.13 -14.12 19.89
C TYR A 467 -6.24 -14.97 21.16
N GLN A 468 -6.29 -14.33 22.33
CA GLN A 468 -6.36 -15.00 23.63
C GLN A 468 -7.59 -15.92 23.74
N GLY A 469 -8.76 -15.49 23.26
CA GLY A 469 -9.98 -16.29 23.28
C GLY A 469 -9.92 -17.57 22.41
N ARG A 470 -9.03 -17.61 21.41
CA ARG A 470 -8.89 -18.77 20.51
C ARG A 470 -7.87 -19.81 20.97
N ILE A 471 -6.82 -19.38 21.67
CA ILE A 471 -5.77 -20.25 22.21
C ILE A 471 -6.33 -21.49 22.93
N PRO A 472 -7.25 -21.39 23.92
CA PRO A 472 -7.73 -22.56 24.65
C PRO A 472 -8.53 -23.53 23.78
N SER A 473 -9.24 -23.03 22.77
CA SER A 473 -10.01 -23.88 21.85
C SER A 473 -9.10 -24.70 20.94
N TYR A 474 -8.03 -24.09 20.42
CA TYR A 474 -7.04 -24.81 19.61
C TYR A 474 -6.19 -25.77 20.46
N ALA A 475 -5.83 -25.39 21.68
CA ALA A 475 -5.11 -26.28 22.60
C ALA A 475 -5.93 -27.54 22.93
N ARG A 476 -7.23 -27.39 23.24
CA ARG A 476 -8.13 -28.53 23.45
C ARG A 476 -8.24 -29.40 22.20
N LEU A 477 -8.43 -28.80 21.03
CA LEU A 477 -8.53 -29.53 19.77
C LEU A 477 -7.24 -30.31 19.45
N ASN A 478 -6.06 -29.73 19.69
CA ASN A 478 -4.79 -30.43 19.49
C ASN A 478 -4.66 -31.65 20.41
N ARG A 479 -5.00 -31.50 21.71
CA ARG A 479 -5.01 -32.61 22.68
C ARG A 479 -5.97 -33.72 22.25
N VAL A 480 -7.15 -33.37 21.73
CA VAL A 480 -8.11 -34.35 21.23
C VAL A 480 -7.54 -35.15 20.06
N TYR A 481 -6.91 -34.50 19.07
CA TYR A 481 -6.29 -35.21 17.95
C TYR A 481 -5.12 -36.10 18.40
N GLN A 482 -4.27 -35.62 19.31
CA GLN A 482 -3.17 -36.41 19.86
C GLN A 482 -3.68 -37.63 20.63
N GLY A 483 -4.67 -37.44 21.51
CA GLY A 483 -5.30 -38.52 22.25
C GLY A 483 -5.95 -39.56 21.33
N PHE A 484 -6.63 -39.12 20.27
CA PHE A 484 -7.20 -40.02 19.27
C PHE A 484 -6.13 -40.83 18.54
N LEU A 485 -5.04 -40.21 18.09
CA LEU A 485 -3.95 -40.90 17.40
C LEU A 485 -3.27 -41.94 18.31
N VAL A 486 -3.02 -41.61 19.58
CA VAL A 486 -2.47 -42.55 20.56
C VAL A 486 -3.43 -43.73 20.77
N LEU A 487 -4.74 -43.46 20.92
CA LEU A 487 -5.75 -44.50 21.07
C LEU A 487 -5.78 -45.43 19.84
N VAL A 488 -5.77 -44.89 18.63
CA VAL A 488 -5.74 -45.66 17.38
C VAL A 488 -4.47 -46.51 17.28
N SER A 489 -3.31 -46.00 17.72
CA SER A 489 -2.07 -46.78 17.76
C SER A 489 -2.15 -47.96 18.74
N VAL A 490 -2.72 -47.76 19.93
CA VAL A 490 -2.92 -48.85 20.92
C VAL A 490 -3.88 -49.90 20.37
N VAL A 491 -5.01 -49.47 19.81
CA VAL A 491 -5.99 -50.39 19.18
C VAL A 491 -5.35 -51.16 18.03
N GLY A 492 -4.54 -50.51 17.20
CA GLY A 492 -3.81 -51.15 16.11
C GLY A 492 -2.84 -52.22 16.61
N ALA A 493 -2.10 -51.95 17.70
CA ALA A 493 -1.19 -52.91 18.30
C ALA A 493 -1.93 -54.13 18.90
N VAL A 494 -3.05 -53.89 19.59
CA VAL A 494 -3.88 -54.97 20.15
C VAL A 494 -4.44 -55.85 19.03
N ILE A 495 -5.02 -55.26 17.98
CA ILE A 495 -5.55 -56.01 16.83
C ILE A 495 -4.44 -56.81 16.15
N ALA A 496 -3.26 -56.22 15.95
CA ALA A 496 -2.12 -56.92 15.35
C ALA A 496 -1.64 -58.11 16.20
N SER A 497 -1.83 -58.07 17.53
CA SER A 497 -1.44 -59.16 18.43
C SER A 497 -2.48 -60.27 18.56
N VAL A 498 -3.78 -59.93 18.53
CA VAL A 498 -4.88 -60.87 18.82
C VAL A 498 -5.46 -61.49 17.55
N VAL A 499 -5.50 -60.75 16.44
CA VAL A 499 -6.20 -61.17 15.23
C VAL A 499 -5.22 -61.77 14.21
N PRO A 500 -5.36 -63.04 13.81
CA PRO A 500 -4.44 -63.67 12.85
C PRO A 500 -4.54 -63.06 11.45
N GLN A 501 -5.68 -62.44 11.11
CA GLN A 501 -5.88 -61.72 9.85
C GLN A 501 -5.28 -60.31 9.92
N LYS A 502 -4.15 -60.12 9.23
CA LYS A 502 -3.41 -58.84 9.16
C LYS A 502 -4.18 -57.70 8.49
N ALA A 503 -5.28 -57.97 7.80
CA ALA A 503 -6.04 -56.97 7.05
C ALA A 503 -6.72 -55.91 7.93
N TRP A 504 -7.13 -56.25 9.16
CA TRP A 504 -7.70 -55.27 10.10
C TRP A 504 -6.72 -54.16 10.51
N ALA A 505 -5.41 -54.46 10.53
CA ALA A 505 -4.39 -53.45 10.80
C ALA A 505 -4.35 -52.35 9.71
N ALA A 506 -4.65 -52.70 8.45
CA ALA A 506 -4.71 -51.75 7.35
C ALA A 506 -5.90 -50.78 7.48
N VAL A 507 -7.05 -51.25 8.00
CA VAL A 507 -8.21 -50.40 8.31
C VAL A 507 -7.86 -49.39 9.40
N VAL A 508 -7.25 -49.86 10.50
CA VAL A 508 -6.86 -48.97 11.61
C VAL A 508 -5.82 -47.95 11.15
N ALA A 509 -4.84 -48.39 10.34
CA ALA A 509 -3.82 -47.51 9.77
C ALA A 509 -4.42 -46.46 8.82
N SER A 510 -5.44 -46.79 8.03
CA SER A 510 -6.07 -45.82 7.11
C SER A 510 -6.88 -44.76 7.87
N VAL A 511 -7.53 -45.13 8.98
CA VAL A 511 -8.19 -44.18 9.89
C VAL A 511 -7.17 -43.30 10.62
N ALA A 512 -6.04 -43.86 11.07
CA ALA A 512 -4.95 -43.08 11.65
C ALA A 512 -4.41 -42.05 10.64
N ALA A 513 -4.16 -42.49 9.40
CA ALA A 513 -3.69 -41.63 8.31
C ALA A 513 -4.69 -40.53 7.98
N PHE A 514 -5.99 -40.83 7.96
CA PHE A 514 -7.06 -39.83 7.79
C PHE A 514 -6.99 -38.72 8.85
N VAL A 515 -6.95 -39.11 10.14
CA VAL A 515 -6.93 -38.12 11.23
C VAL A 515 -5.62 -37.35 11.25
N ALA A 516 -4.49 -38.00 10.97
CA ALA A 516 -3.20 -37.33 10.85
C ALA A 516 -3.20 -36.30 9.71
N ALA A 517 -3.70 -36.69 8.53
CA ALA A 517 -3.83 -35.79 7.38
C ALA A 517 -4.78 -34.62 7.67
N TRP A 518 -5.89 -34.87 8.36
CA TRP A 518 -6.83 -33.81 8.75
C TRP A 518 -6.23 -32.86 9.80
N ARG A 519 -5.50 -33.38 10.79
CA ARG A 519 -4.76 -32.57 11.78
C ARG A 519 -3.73 -31.68 11.08
N GLU A 520 -2.95 -32.23 10.15
CA GLU A 520 -1.95 -31.46 9.40
C GLU A 520 -2.63 -30.41 8.52
N PHE A 521 -3.70 -30.76 7.80
CA PHE A 521 -4.46 -29.80 6.99
C PHE A 521 -5.04 -28.65 7.82
N THR A 522 -5.54 -28.95 9.02
CA THR A 522 -6.06 -27.90 9.91
C THR A 522 -4.96 -27.05 10.54
N CYS A 523 -3.69 -27.48 10.49
CA CYS A 523 -2.51 -26.78 11.03
C CYS A 523 -2.72 -26.26 12.46
N VAL A 524 -3.39 -27.03 13.33
CA VAL A 524 -3.82 -26.54 14.67
C VAL A 524 -2.63 -26.13 15.53
N GLU A 525 -1.54 -26.88 15.47
CA GLU A 525 -0.32 -26.62 16.25
C GLU A 525 0.37 -25.33 15.81
N LYS A 526 0.66 -25.20 14.50
CA LYS A 526 1.21 -23.97 13.91
C LYS A 526 0.31 -22.75 14.18
N LYS A 527 -1.02 -22.93 14.22
CA LYS A 527 -1.98 -21.87 14.62
C LYS A 527 -1.81 -21.46 16.06
N LEU A 528 -1.71 -22.45 16.95
CA LEU A 528 -1.59 -22.23 18.39
C LEU A 528 -0.32 -21.44 18.71
N ASP A 529 0.83 -21.86 18.17
CA ASP A 529 2.12 -21.21 18.43
C ASP A 529 2.14 -19.76 17.92
N ARG A 530 1.58 -19.53 16.72
CA ARG A 530 1.47 -18.18 16.15
C ARG A 530 0.58 -17.27 16.98
N TYR A 531 -0.61 -17.73 17.34
CA TYR A 531 -1.54 -16.93 18.15
C TYR A 531 -1.00 -16.66 19.55
N SER A 532 -0.27 -17.63 20.14
CA SER A 532 0.41 -17.39 21.41
C SER A 532 1.50 -16.33 21.26
N THR A 533 2.34 -16.43 20.23
CA THR A 533 3.41 -15.45 19.97
C THR A 533 2.84 -14.06 19.71
N ALA A 534 1.82 -13.94 18.87
CA ALA A 534 1.15 -12.68 18.58
C ALA A 534 0.45 -12.08 19.81
N ALA A 535 -0.21 -12.90 20.63
CA ALA A 535 -0.83 -12.43 21.87
C ALA A 535 0.21 -11.85 22.83
N THR A 536 1.33 -12.55 23.05
CA THR A 536 2.43 -12.06 23.90
C THR A 536 3.05 -10.78 23.34
N SER A 537 3.26 -10.69 22.03
CA SER A 537 3.81 -9.49 21.42
C SER A 537 2.85 -8.29 21.50
N LEU A 538 1.53 -8.49 21.30
CA LEU A 538 0.53 -7.44 21.48
C LEU A 538 0.46 -6.98 22.94
N GLU A 539 0.56 -7.90 23.89
CA GLU A 539 0.62 -7.60 25.32
C GLU A 539 1.87 -6.77 25.67
N ASN A 540 3.04 -7.12 25.12
CA ASN A 540 4.26 -6.34 25.31
C ASN A 540 4.13 -4.92 24.74
N ILE A 541 3.51 -4.76 23.57
CA ILE A 541 3.24 -3.44 22.98
C ILE A 541 2.27 -2.64 23.87
N LEU A 542 1.23 -3.29 24.41
CA LEU A 542 0.26 -2.65 25.31
C LEU A 542 0.90 -2.20 26.62
N LEU A 543 1.69 -3.07 27.28
CA LEU A 543 2.41 -2.74 28.51
C LEU A 543 3.40 -1.59 28.29
N ARG A 544 4.09 -1.60 27.14
CA ARG A 544 4.98 -0.51 26.76
C ARG A 544 4.21 0.80 26.57
N TRP A 545 3.06 0.79 25.90
CA TRP A 545 2.21 1.98 25.76
C TRP A 545 1.70 2.49 27.11
N GLN A 546 1.22 1.59 27.97
CA GLN A 546 0.68 1.93 29.29
C GLN A 546 1.74 2.51 30.24
N SER A 547 3.00 2.07 30.11
CA SER A 547 4.12 2.57 30.90
C SER A 547 4.72 3.89 30.38
N MET A 548 4.37 4.34 29.18
CA MET A 548 4.84 5.63 28.67
C MET A 548 4.19 6.80 29.42
N PRO A 549 4.96 7.86 29.76
CA PRO A 549 4.40 9.12 30.24
C PRO A 549 3.44 9.75 29.22
N GLU A 550 2.44 10.48 29.70
CA GLU A 550 1.40 11.09 28.86
C GLU A 550 1.96 12.07 27.82
N ARG A 551 3.09 12.71 28.12
CA ARG A 551 3.83 13.56 27.18
C ARG A 551 4.36 12.77 25.98
N ASP A 552 4.87 11.56 26.23
CA ASP A 552 5.48 10.72 25.19
C ASP A 552 4.41 10.04 24.33
N LYS A 553 3.25 9.71 24.92
CA LYS A 553 2.09 9.19 24.18
C LYS A 553 1.55 10.18 23.14
N LYS A 554 1.74 11.47 23.35
CA LYS A 554 1.34 12.51 22.39
C LYS A 554 2.38 12.73 21.29
N MET A 555 3.59 12.21 21.43
CA MET A 555 4.62 12.35 20.41
C MET A 555 4.28 11.48 19.20
N GLY A 556 4.04 12.11 18.04
CA GLY A 556 3.62 11.43 16.81
C GLY A 556 4.52 10.27 16.38
N SER A 557 5.83 10.34 16.66
CA SER A 557 6.77 9.24 16.37
C SER A 557 6.51 8.00 17.24
N LYS A 558 6.10 8.16 18.51
CA LYS A 558 5.75 7.06 19.41
C LYS A 558 4.38 6.48 19.08
N VAL A 559 3.44 7.33 18.69
CA VAL A 559 2.14 6.91 18.14
C VAL A 559 2.34 6.06 16.88
N GLN A 560 3.21 6.52 15.97
CA GLN A 560 3.56 5.78 14.77
C GLN A 560 4.27 4.45 15.11
N GLU A 561 5.21 4.43 16.06
CA GLU A 561 5.87 3.21 16.52
C GLU A 561 4.86 2.18 17.09
N LEU A 562 3.88 2.64 17.88
CA LEU A 562 2.80 1.81 18.41
C LEU A 562 1.97 1.20 17.26
N ILE A 563 1.44 2.04 16.37
CA ILE A 563 0.50 1.60 15.34
C ILE A 563 1.19 0.72 14.31
N LEU A 564 2.39 1.11 13.85
CA LEU A 564 3.17 0.28 12.92
C LEU A 564 3.63 -1.03 13.56
N GLY A 565 3.90 -1.04 14.87
CA GLY A 565 4.22 -2.27 15.60
C GLY A 565 3.04 -3.25 15.61
N VAL A 566 1.84 -2.78 15.95
CA VAL A 566 0.62 -3.63 15.99
C VAL A 566 0.24 -4.09 14.59
N GLU A 567 0.14 -3.16 13.65
CA GLU A 567 -0.29 -3.46 12.28
C GLU A 567 0.75 -4.29 11.51
N GLY A 568 2.05 -4.05 11.76
CA GLY A 568 3.14 -4.87 11.25
C GLY A 568 3.10 -6.30 11.78
N LEU A 569 2.71 -6.49 13.05
CA LEU A 569 2.51 -7.82 13.63
C LEU A 569 1.33 -8.56 12.99
N VAL A 570 0.20 -7.89 12.79
CA VAL A 570 -0.96 -8.47 12.09
C VAL A 570 -0.61 -8.82 10.63
N ALA A 571 0.14 -7.96 9.95
CA ALA A 571 0.60 -8.19 8.59
C ALA A 571 1.61 -9.34 8.48
N SER A 572 2.53 -9.46 9.44
CA SER A 572 3.53 -10.54 9.47
C SER A 572 2.89 -11.89 9.72
N GLU A 573 1.89 -11.98 10.61
CA GLU A 573 1.08 -13.19 10.77
C GLU A 573 0.43 -13.58 9.45
N CYS A 574 -0.26 -12.65 8.80
CA CYS A 574 -0.93 -12.90 7.52
C CYS A 574 0.05 -13.38 6.45
N SER A 575 1.25 -12.80 6.40
CA SER A 575 2.30 -13.19 5.46
C SER A 575 2.84 -14.59 5.77
N ALA A 576 2.97 -14.94 7.04
CA ALA A 576 3.33 -16.30 7.46
C ALA A 576 2.28 -17.34 7.03
N TRP A 577 0.98 -17.01 7.12
CA TRP A 577 -0.10 -17.86 6.59
C TRP A 577 0.03 -18.09 5.09
N LEU A 578 0.35 -17.05 4.33
CA LEU A 578 0.50 -17.15 2.88
C LEU A 578 1.75 -17.95 2.49
N SER A 579 2.88 -17.72 3.19
CA SER A 579 4.13 -18.45 2.97
C SER A 579 3.96 -19.95 3.24
N ASP A 580 3.30 -20.33 4.33
CA ASP A 580 2.97 -21.73 4.62
C ASP A 580 2.12 -22.36 3.51
N ALA A 581 1.10 -21.65 3.04
CA ALA A 581 0.22 -22.15 1.99
C ALA A 581 1.00 -22.36 0.68
N GLN A 582 1.87 -21.40 0.33
CA GLN A 582 2.70 -21.49 -0.87
C GLN A 582 3.75 -22.60 -0.76
N THR A 583 4.39 -22.76 0.38
CA THR A 583 5.37 -23.82 0.61
C THR A 583 4.70 -25.20 0.61
N ALA A 584 3.51 -25.34 1.20
CA ALA A 584 2.72 -26.57 1.13
C ALA A 584 2.32 -26.90 -0.31
N ALA A 585 1.86 -25.92 -1.09
CA ALA A 585 1.51 -26.10 -2.49
C ALA A 585 2.73 -26.50 -3.35
N LYS A 586 3.89 -25.86 -3.14
CA LYS A 586 5.14 -26.21 -3.83
C LYS A 586 5.59 -27.63 -3.49
N LYS A 587 5.53 -28.04 -2.22
CA LYS A 587 5.87 -29.41 -1.80
C LYS A 587 4.94 -30.44 -2.44
N ALA A 588 3.64 -30.17 -2.50
CA ALA A 588 2.68 -31.06 -3.16
C ALA A 588 2.97 -31.19 -4.67
N ALA A 589 3.29 -30.09 -5.35
CA ALA A 589 3.65 -30.12 -6.77
C ALA A 589 4.97 -30.88 -7.03
N GLN A 590 5.98 -30.68 -6.18
CA GLN A 590 7.26 -31.40 -6.27
C GLN A 590 7.09 -32.91 -6.07
N GLU A 591 6.20 -33.32 -5.17
CA GLU A 591 5.94 -34.74 -4.93
C GLU A 591 5.24 -35.40 -6.11
N VAL A 592 4.25 -34.73 -6.73
CA VAL A 592 3.62 -35.21 -7.97
C VAL A 592 4.65 -35.37 -9.09
N GLN A 593 5.54 -34.38 -9.25
CA GLN A 593 6.61 -34.46 -10.25
C GLN A 593 7.53 -35.67 -10.01
N ARG A 594 7.94 -35.89 -8.75
CA ARG A 594 8.78 -37.05 -8.37
C ARG A 594 8.10 -38.38 -8.69
N GLN A 595 6.80 -38.49 -8.44
CA GLN A 595 6.04 -39.71 -8.76
C GLN A 595 5.96 -39.95 -10.28
N GLN A 596 5.80 -38.89 -11.07
CA GLN A 596 5.80 -38.98 -12.54
C GLN A 596 7.19 -39.38 -13.08
N ASP A 597 8.26 -38.79 -12.55
CA ASP A 597 9.63 -39.11 -12.95
C ASP A 597 10.00 -40.56 -12.57
N ALA A 598 9.54 -41.04 -11.40
CA ALA A 598 9.71 -42.42 -10.97
C ALA A 598 8.97 -43.40 -11.90
N ALA A 599 7.73 -43.08 -12.28
CA ALA A 599 6.96 -43.89 -13.24
C ALA A 599 7.65 -43.93 -14.61
N ALA A 600 8.11 -42.79 -15.13
CA ALA A 600 8.82 -42.70 -16.41
C ALA A 600 10.14 -43.50 -16.40
N ASN A 601 10.90 -43.46 -15.31
CA ASN A 601 12.14 -44.22 -15.17
C ASN A 601 11.90 -45.73 -15.01
N SER A 602 10.82 -46.15 -14.36
CA SER A 602 10.45 -47.57 -14.28
C SER A 602 10.11 -48.15 -15.66
N GLY A 603 9.44 -47.38 -16.52
CA GLY A 603 9.12 -47.79 -17.89
C GLY A 603 10.35 -47.92 -18.81
N LYS A 604 11.45 -47.22 -18.50
CA LYS A 604 12.72 -47.33 -19.25
C LYS A 604 13.59 -48.52 -18.84
N LYS A 605 13.43 -49.07 -17.63
CA LYS A 605 14.19 -50.26 -17.19
C LYS A 605 13.62 -51.59 -17.67
N ASN A 606 12.36 -51.59 -18.11
CA ASN A 606 11.68 -52.77 -18.66
C ASN A 606 11.67 -52.82 -20.19
N LYS A 607 12.35 -51.88 -20.86
CA LYS A 607 12.70 -51.93 -22.28
C LYS A 607 14.21 -52.09 -22.38
#